data_AF-A0A238XW82-F1
#
_entry.id   AF-A0A238XW82-F1
#
_cell.length_a   1.000
_cell.length_b   1.000
_cell.length_c   1.000
_cell.angle_alpha   90.00
_cell.angle_beta   90.00
_cell.angle_gamma   90.00
#
_symmetry.space_group_name_H-M   'P 1'
#
loop_
_entity.id
_entity.type
_entity.pdbx_description
1 polymer ?
#
loop_
_entity_poly.entity_id
_entity_poly.type
_entity_poly.pdbx_seq_one_letter_code
_entity_poly.pdbx_strand_id
1 'polypeptide(L)'
;MSIVLDIALVVVALTLLPASYRMITGPNDSDRAVSADLVFFGFIGVVALLGLRMETDIVLDVVLVATIVGFLATLSIARLVTRGYR
;
A
#
# COMPACT_ATOMS: atom_id res chain seq x y z
N MET A 1 -2.82 12.94 20.78
CA MET A 1 -3.18 12.40 19.45
C MET A 1 -2.06 12.61 18.43
N SER A 2 -1.50 13.82 18.31
CA SER A 2 -0.43 14.14 17.34
C SER A 2 0.81 13.25 17.41
N ILE A 3 1.38 13.03 18.60
CA ILE A 3 2.59 12.19 18.77
C ILE A 3 2.37 10.76 18.27
N VAL A 4 1.19 10.17 18.52
CA VAL A 4 0.87 8.81 18.07
C VAL A 4 0.79 8.74 16.55
N LEU A 5 0.20 9.75 15.92
CA LEU A 5 0.12 9.85 14.45
C LEU A 5 1.51 10.02 13.83
N ASP A 6 2.36 10.87 14.41
CA ASP A 6 3.73 11.07 13.93
C ASP A 6 4.56 9.79 14.03
N ILE A 7 4.46 9.05 15.16
CA ILE A 7 5.12 7.76 15.32
C ILE A 7 4.60 6.75 14.28
N ALA A 8 3.28 6.64 14.10
CA ALA A 8 2.70 5.73 13.13
C ALA A 8 3.19 6.04 11.70
N LEU A 9 3.26 7.32 11.34
CA LEU A 9 3.70 7.77 10.03
C LEU A 9 5.18 7.47 9.78
N VAL A 10 6.04 7.66 10.80
CA VAL A 10 7.45 7.28 10.74
C VAL A 10 7.61 5.77 10.60
N VAL A 11 6.87 4.98 11.38
CA VAL A 11 6.94 3.51 11.31
C VAL A 11 6.52 3.00 9.93
N VAL A 12 5.42 3.49 9.37
CA VAL A 12 4.96 3.09 8.03
C VAL A 12 5.95 3.56 6.95
N ALA A 13 6.51 4.76 7.07
CA ALA A 13 7.55 5.22 6.14
C ALA A 13 8.80 4.31 6.18
N LEU A 14 9.21 3.86 7.38
CA LEU A 14 10.33 2.94 7.53
C LEU A 14 10.05 1.55 6.97
N THR A 15 8.81 1.05 7.01
CA THR A 15 8.46 -0.24 6.37
C THR A 15 8.38 -0.15 4.85
N LEU A 16 8.05 1.02 4.30
CA LEU A 16 8.04 1.25 2.85
C LEU A 16 9.42 1.17 2.21
N LEU A 17 10.50 1.52 2.93
CA LEU A 17 11.87 1.43 2.42
C LEU A 17 12.27 0.00 2.00
N PRO A 18 12.25 -1.01 2.89
CA PRO A 18 12.57 -2.38 2.53
C PRO A 18 11.54 -3.02 1.59
N ALA A 19 10.26 -2.64 1.67
CA ALA A 19 9.23 -3.12 0.76
C ALA A 19 9.49 -2.65 -0.68
N SER A 20 9.86 -1.36 -0.84
CA SER A 20 10.22 -0.78 -2.14
C SER A 20 11.49 -1.40 -2.70
N TYR A 21 12.48 -1.67 -1.84
CA TYR A 21 13.69 -2.37 -2.25
C TYR A 21 13.36 -3.78 -2.77
N ARG A 22 12.58 -4.58 -2.03
CA ARG A 22 12.16 -5.92 -2.46
C ARG A 22 11.29 -5.93 -3.72
N MET A 23 10.48 -4.89 -3.93
CA MET A 23 9.70 -4.73 -5.16
C MET A 23 10.59 -4.69 -6.42
N ILE A 24 11.76 -4.06 -6.31
CA ILE A 24 12.71 -3.91 -7.41
C ILE A 24 13.62 -5.12 -7.54
N THR A 25 14.18 -5.60 -6.42
CA THR A 25 15.22 -6.67 -6.42
C THR A 25 14.67 -8.08 -6.20
N GLY A 26 13.36 -8.26 -6.07
CA GLY A 26 12.73 -9.55 -5.78
C GLY A 26 13.10 -10.62 -6.81
N PRO A 27 13.53 -11.83 -6.39
CA PRO A 27 14.05 -12.87 -7.29
C PRO A 27 12.96 -13.57 -8.12
N ASN A 28 11.71 -13.53 -7.67
CA ASN A 28 10.58 -14.15 -8.34
C ASN A 28 9.49 -13.10 -8.61
N ASP A 29 8.75 -13.25 -9.71
CA ASP A 29 7.68 -12.32 -10.09
C ASP A 29 6.60 -12.23 -9.00
N SER A 30 6.32 -13.34 -8.32
CA SER A 30 5.42 -13.36 -7.16
C SER A 30 5.94 -12.53 -5.98
N ASP A 31 7.24 -12.53 -5.72
CA ASP A 31 7.82 -11.74 -4.61
C ASP A 31 7.74 -10.23 -4.90
N ARG A 32 7.97 -9.87 -6.16
CA ARG A 32 7.85 -8.48 -6.63
C ARG A 32 6.39 -8.01 -6.60
N ALA A 33 5.45 -8.88 -7.00
CA ALA A 33 4.01 -8.57 -6.96
C ALA A 33 3.50 -8.37 -5.53
N VAL A 34 3.87 -9.25 -4.58
CA VAL A 34 3.50 -9.11 -3.17
C VAL A 34 4.14 -7.87 -2.55
N SER A 35 5.41 -7.59 -2.87
CA SER A 35 6.09 -6.38 -2.40
C SER A 35 5.45 -5.11 -2.96
N ALA A 36 4.99 -5.12 -4.21
CA ALA A 36 4.25 -4.01 -4.81
C ALA A 36 2.89 -3.77 -4.12
N ASP A 37 2.16 -4.84 -3.78
CA ASP A 37 0.92 -4.76 -3.00
C ASP A 37 1.17 -4.13 -1.62
N LEU A 38 2.23 -4.57 -0.93
CA LEU A 38 2.63 -4.02 0.36
C LEU A 38 2.99 -2.53 0.27
N VAL A 39 3.73 -2.11 -0.76
CA VAL A 39 4.07 -0.70 -1.00
C VAL A 39 2.82 0.13 -1.27
N PHE A 40 1.91 -0.39 -2.10
CA PHE A 40 0.67 0.30 -2.44
C PHE A 40 -0.21 0.52 -1.20
N PHE A 41 -0.47 -0.52 -0.42
CA PHE A 41 -1.26 -0.40 0.81
C PHE A 41 -0.55 0.41 1.90
N GLY A 42 0.77 0.31 2.00
CA GLY A 42 1.56 1.17 2.89
C GLY A 42 1.42 2.65 2.52
N PHE A 43 1.43 2.98 1.23
CA PHE A 43 1.19 4.34 0.74
C PHE A 43 -0.23 4.83 1.08
N ILE A 44 -1.25 4.00 0.86
CA ILE A 44 -2.62 4.30 1.30
C ILE A 44 -2.67 4.57 2.81
N GLY A 45 -1.97 3.77 3.61
CA GLY A 45 -1.86 3.97 5.05
C GLY A 45 -1.26 5.33 5.43
N VAL A 46 -0.19 5.76 4.73
CA VAL A 46 0.38 7.10 4.92
C VAL A 46 -0.63 8.19 4.58
N VAL A 47 -1.34 8.06 3.45
CA VAL A 47 -2.38 9.03 3.04
C VAL A 47 -3.50 9.09 4.07
N ALA A 48 -3.95 7.96 4.60
CA ALA A 48 -4.98 7.89 5.64
C ALA A 48 -4.52 8.61 6.93
N LEU A 49 -3.30 8.33 7.40
CA LEU A 49 -2.73 8.97 8.60
C LEU A 49 -2.56 10.48 8.41
N LEU A 50 -2.19 10.94 7.20
CA LEU A 50 -2.14 12.36 6.86
C LEU A 50 -3.53 12.99 6.85
N GLY A 51 -4.55 12.32 6.30
CA GLY A 51 -5.93 12.79 6.34
C GLY A 51 -6.46 12.96 7.76
N LEU A 52 -6.16 11.99 8.63
CA LEU A 52 -6.43 12.05 10.07
C LEU A 52 -5.72 13.23 10.75
N ARG A 53 -4.46 13.50 10.38
CA ARG A 53 -3.69 14.62 10.92
C ARG A 53 -4.22 15.99 10.47
N MET A 54 -4.71 16.09 9.24
CA MET A 54 -5.24 17.33 8.67
C MET A 54 -6.72 17.57 9.03
N GLU A 55 -7.37 16.61 9.72
CA GLU A 55 -8.80 16.67 10.08
C GLU A 55 -9.70 16.84 8.84
N THR A 56 -9.33 16.16 7.73
CA THR A 56 -10.05 16.22 6.46
C THR A 56 -10.76 14.91 6.14
N ASP A 57 -12.09 14.90 6.21
CA ASP A 57 -12.88 13.69 5.92
C ASP A 57 -12.79 13.24 4.46
N ILE A 58 -12.56 14.17 3.53
CA ILE A 58 -12.43 13.89 2.08
C ILE A 58 -11.31 12.88 1.80
N VAL A 59 -10.25 12.88 2.60
CA VAL A 59 -9.12 11.96 2.42
C VAL A 59 -9.53 10.52 2.72
N LEU A 60 -10.46 10.30 3.64
CA LEU A 60 -10.94 8.95 3.99
C LEU A 60 -11.77 8.35 2.86
N ASP A 61 -12.59 9.13 2.17
CA ASP A 61 -13.33 8.68 0.99
C ASP A 61 -12.37 8.27 -0.14
N VAL A 62 -11.33 9.07 -0.37
CA VAL A 62 -10.28 8.74 -1.35
C VAL A 62 -9.55 7.46 -0.96
N VAL A 63 -9.21 7.28 0.32
CA VAL A 63 -8.57 6.06 0.85
C VAL A 63 -9.46 4.83 0.65
N LEU A 64 -10.76 4.95 0.89
CA LEU A 64 -11.72 3.86 0.71
C LEU A 64 -11.79 3.42 -0.76
N VAL A 65 -11.92 4.38 -1.68
CA VAL A 65 -11.93 4.09 -3.12
C VAL A 65 -10.58 3.52 -3.57
N ALA A 66 -9.47 4.12 -3.16
CA ALA A 66 -8.12 3.67 -3.50
C ALA A 66 -7.86 2.24 -3.01
N THR A 67 -8.36 1.87 -1.83
CA THR A 67 -8.23 0.52 -1.26
C THR A 67 -8.94 -0.52 -2.12
N ILE A 68 -10.17 -0.25 -2.54
CA ILE A 68 -10.94 -1.17 -3.40
C ILE A 68 -10.27 -1.29 -4.77
N VAL A 69 -9.89 -0.17 -5.38
CA VAL A 69 -9.24 -0.16 -6.70
C VAL A 69 -7.89 -0.86 -6.65
N GLY A 70 -7.10 -0.64 -5.61
CA GLY A 70 -5.82 -1.29 -5.38
C GLY A 70 -5.92 -2.79 -5.26
N PHE A 71 -6.87 -3.27 -4.45
CA PHE A 71 -7.14 -4.69 -4.31
C PHE A 71 -7.54 -5.33 -5.66
N LEU A 72 -8.37 -4.64 -6.46
CA LEU A 72 -8.71 -5.12 -7.80
C LEU A 72 -7.48 -5.15 -8.74
N ALA A 73 -6.57 -4.17 -8.63
CA ALA A 73 -5.34 -4.17 -9.40
C ALA A 73 -4.45 -5.36 -9.04
N THR A 74 -4.34 -5.72 -7.76
CA THR A 74 -3.50 -6.85 -7.34
C THR A 74 -4.12 -8.20 -7.70
N LEU A 75 -5.45 -8.34 -7.67
CA LEU A 75 -6.14 -9.49 -8.25
C LEU A 75 -5.90 -9.63 -9.76
N SER A 76 -5.86 -8.50 -10.49
CA SER A 76 -5.58 -8.49 -11.93
C SER A 76 -4.16 -8.99 -12.21
N ILE A 77 -3.17 -8.52 -11.44
CA ILE A 77 -1.78 -8.99 -11.52
C ILE A 77 -1.69 -10.48 -11.20
N ALA A 78 -2.36 -10.93 -10.13
CA ALA A 78 -2.39 -12.35 -9.76
C ALA A 78 -2.91 -13.22 -10.92
N ARG A 79 -4.04 -12.83 -11.53
CA ARG A 79 -4.58 -13.53 -12.72
C ARG A 79 -3.63 -13.55 -13.90
N LEU A 80 -2.91 -12.44 -14.14
CA LEU A 80 -1.94 -12.34 -15.21
C LEU A 80 -0.78 -13.31 -15.00
N VAL A 81 -0.29 -13.43 -13.76
CA VAL A 81 0.76 -14.39 -13.37
C VAL A 81 0.30 -15.84 -13.51
N THR A 82 -0.93 -16.19 -13.09
CA THR A 82 -1.50 -17.54 -13.28
C THR A 82 -1.97 -17.83 -14.71
N ARG A 83 -1.80 -16.90 -15.65
CA ARG A 83 -2.31 -17.00 -17.03
C ARG A 83 -3.81 -17.31 -17.11
N GLY A 84 -4.56 -16.92 -16.07
CA GLY A 84 -6.00 -17.18 -15.96
C GLY A 84 -6.41 -18.63 -15.66
N TYR A 85 -5.47 -19.53 -15.37
CA TYR A 85 -5.81 -20.87 -14.89
C TYR A 85 -6.28 -20.80 -13.43
N ARG A 86 -7.39 -21.50 -13.14
CA ARG A 86 -8.10 -21.49 -11.86
C ARG A 86 -7.42 -22.36 -10.82
#